data_AF-A0A4Y2HBN9-F1
#
_entry.id   AF-A0A4Y2HBN9-F1
#
_cell.length_a   1.000
_cell.length_b   1.000
_cell.length_c   1.000
_cell.angle_alpha   90.00
_cell.angle_beta   90.00
_cell.angle_gamma   90.00
#
_symmetry.space_group_name_H-M   'P 1'
#
loop_
_entity.id
_entity.type
_entity.pdbx_description
1 polymer ?
#
loop_
_entity_poly.entity_id
_entity_poly.type
_entity_poly.pdbx_seq_one_letter_code
_entity_poly.pdbx_strand_id
1 'polypeptide(L)'
;MKITLTPGHFLIGRPISSIPEPFLTDINENRLSRWQKTTKVVQLIWKKWKSDYLNTLQARSKWMAEKDDLIIGQMVLIKDDFLPINTWLLGRILEVYYGSDGKVRVVK
;
A
#
# COMPACT_ATOMS: atom_id res chain seq x y z
N MET A 1 -31.36 -13.88 1.58
CA MET A 1 -30.41 -12.78 1.80
C MET A 1 -29.23 -12.95 0.86
N LYS A 2 -29.03 -12.02 -0.08
CA LYS A 2 -27.92 -12.09 -1.05
C LYS A 2 -26.68 -11.52 -0.37
N ILE A 3 -25.70 -12.36 -0.06
CA ILE A 3 -24.45 -11.92 0.58
C ILE A 3 -23.63 -11.20 -0.48
N THR A 4 -23.43 -9.90 -0.31
CA THR A 4 -22.60 -9.09 -1.22
C THR A 4 -21.15 -9.35 -0.89
N LEU A 5 -20.35 -9.76 -1.87
CA LEU A 5 -18.90 -9.89 -1.70
C LEU A 5 -18.31 -8.47 -1.54
N THR A 6 -17.51 -8.30 -0.49
CA THR A 6 -16.80 -7.06 -0.16
C THR A 6 -15.31 -7.37 -0.08
N PRO A 7 -14.41 -6.37 -0.19
CA PRO A 7 -12.98 -6.59 0.02
C PRO A 7 -12.65 -7.33 1.33
N GLY A 8 -13.42 -7.08 2.40
CA GLY A 8 -13.29 -7.78 3.67
C GLY A 8 -13.51 -9.30 3.57
N HIS A 9 -14.42 -9.75 2.70
CA HIS A 9 -14.63 -11.18 2.43
C HIS A 9 -13.40 -11.84 1.82
N PHE A 10 -12.65 -11.14 0.97
CA PHE A 10 -11.41 -11.66 0.37
C PHE A 10 -10.23 -11.62 1.35
N LEU A 11 -10.19 -10.64 2.26
CA LEU A 11 -9.13 -10.54 3.27
C LEU A 11 -9.24 -11.62 4.36
N ILE A 12 -10.46 -12.00 4.73
CA ILE A 12 -10.73 -12.96 5.82
C ILE A 12 -11.10 -14.34 5.24
N GLY A 13 -11.53 -14.42 3.98
CA GLY A 13 -11.99 -15.66 3.32
C GLY A 13 -13.41 -16.09 3.70
N ARG A 14 -14.15 -15.24 4.41
CA ARG A 14 -15.48 -15.53 4.98
C ARG A 14 -16.21 -14.22 5.37
N PRO A 15 -17.52 -14.26 5.65
CA PRO A 15 -18.26 -13.09 6.12
C PRO A 15 -17.62 -12.45 7.35
N ILE A 16 -17.61 -11.12 7.41
CA ILE A 16 -17.04 -10.39 8.54
C ILE A 16 -17.82 -10.63 9.86
N SER A 17 -19.08 -11.06 9.74
CA SER A 17 -19.95 -11.49 10.84
C SER A 17 -19.73 -12.94 11.28
N SER A 18 -18.81 -13.68 10.66
CA SER A 18 -18.51 -15.05 11.05
C SER A 18 -17.76 -15.12 12.39
N ILE A 19 -17.94 -16.23 13.10
CA ILE A 19 -17.27 -16.47 14.38
C ILE A 19 -15.74 -16.48 14.16
N PRO A 20 -14.94 -15.75 14.96
CA PRO A 20 -13.49 -15.79 14.92
C PRO A 20 -12.96 -17.23 14.99
N GLU A 21 -12.17 -17.64 13.99
CA GLU A 21 -11.48 -18.92 14.05
C GLU A 21 -10.26 -18.82 14.96
N PRO A 22 -9.94 -19.89 15.72
CA PRO A 22 -8.73 -19.93 16.53
C PRO A 22 -7.49 -19.94 15.62
N PHE A 23 -6.40 -19.33 16.09
CA PHE A 23 -5.11 -19.41 15.43
C PHE A 23 -4.48 -20.78 15.68
N LEU A 24 -4.23 -21.53 14.61
CA LEU A 24 -3.73 -22.92 14.68
C LEU A 24 -2.28 -23.07 14.19
N THR A 25 -1.66 -21.99 13.70
CA THR A 25 -0.32 -22.03 13.10
C THR A 25 0.75 -22.55 14.05
N ASP A 26 0.61 -22.24 15.35
CA ASP A 26 1.63 -22.50 16.36
C ASP A 26 1.36 -23.79 17.16
N ILE A 27 0.23 -24.46 16.87
CA ILE A 27 -0.16 -25.71 17.55
C ILE A 27 0.44 -26.91 16.81
N ASN A 28 1.02 -27.84 17.56
CA ASN A 28 1.55 -29.09 17.02
C ASN A 28 0.42 -29.92 16.37
N GLU A 29 0.67 -30.47 15.18
CA GLU A 29 -0.31 -31.20 14.37
C GLU A 29 -0.90 -32.43 15.08
N ASN A 30 -0.16 -33.03 16.00
CA ASN A 30 -0.61 -34.19 16.77
C ASN A 30 -1.78 -33.86 17.72
N ARG A 31 -2.03 -32.57 17.98
CA ARG A 31 -3.13 -32.09 18.85
C ARG A 31 -4.32 -31.56 18.05
N LEU A 32 -4.29 -31.66 16.72
CA LEU A 32 -5.30 -31.08 15.83
C LEU A 32 -6.23 -32.16 15.29
N SER A 33 -7.53 -31.90 15.37
CA SER A 33 -8.55 -32.63 14.62
C SER A 33 -8.35 -32.46 13.11
N ARG A 34 -8.99 -33.33 12.32
CA ARG A 34 -8.89 -33.27 10.85
C ARG A 34 -9.28 -31.91 10.27
N TRP A 35 -10.37 -31.31 10.76
CA TRP A 35 -10.80 -29.97 10.37
C TRP A 35 -9.75 -28.91 10.74
N GLN A 36 -9.22 -28.95 11.97
CA GLN A 36 -8.18 -28.02 12.43
C GLN A 36 -6.89 -28.12 11.59
N LYS A 37 -6.52 -29.31 11.11
CA LYS A 37 -5.37 -29.46 10.20
C LYS A 37 -5.61 -28.73 8.88
N THR A 38 -6.78 -28.90 8.27
CA THR A 38 -7.14 -28.18 7.04
C THR A 38 -7.16 -26.67 7.26
N THR A 39 -7.78 -26.21 8.36
CA THR A 39 -7.81 -24.79 8.73
C THR A 39 -6.42 -24.22 8.93
N LYS A 40 -5.51 -24.95 9.60
CA LYS A 40 -4.11 -24.55 9.78
C LYS A 40 -3.40 -24.34 8.43
N VAL A 41 -3.58 -25.25 7.47
CA VAL A 41 -2.99 -25.12 6.12
C VAL A 41 -3.51 -23.86 5.43
N VAL A 42 -4.83 -23.61 5.47
CA VAL A 42 -5.43 -22.39 4.90
C VAL A 42 -4.87 -21.12 5.56
N GLN A 43 -4.75 -21.10 6.89
CA GLN A 43 -4.16 -19.97 7.63
C GLN A 43 -2.68 -19.73 7.24
N LEU A 44 -1.89 -20.79 7.05
CA LEU A 44 -0.49 -20.67 6.61
C LEU A 44 -0.38 -20.12 5.19
N ILE A 45 -1.22 -20.57 4.26
CA ILE A 45 -1.28 -20.04 2.89
C ILE A 45 -1.62 -18.55 2.93
N TRP A 46 -2.66 -18.16 3.67
CA TRP A 46 -3.05 -16.75 3.79
C TRP A 46 -1.97 -15.89 4.42
N LYS A 47 -1.27 -16.40 5.45
CA LYS A 47 -0.14 -15.70 6.07
C LYS A 47 0.97 -15.44 5.06
N LYS A 48 1.38 -16.45 4.28
CA LYS A 48 2.39 -16.30 3.23
C LYS A 48 1.92 -15.40 2.09
N TRP A 49 0.70 -15.58 1.60
CA TRP A 49 0.12 -14.74 0.54
C TRP A 49 0.09 -13.26 0.95
N LYS A 50 -0.35 -12.96 2.18
CA LYS A 50 -0.37 -11.59 2.71
C LYS A 50 1.03 -11.01 2.87
N SER A 51 1.98 -11.81 3.38
CA SER A 51 3.36 -11.36 3.61
C SER A 51 4.12 -11.15 2.31
N ASP A 52 3.98 -12.05 1.35
CA ASP A 52 4.90 -12.11 0.22
C ASP A 52 4.24 -11.55 -1.04
N TYR A 53 3.03 -12.01 -1.37
CA TYR A 53 2.35 -11.66 -2.62
C TYR A 53 1.61 -10.32 -2.55
N LEU A 54 0.92 -10.01 -1.45
CA LEU A 54 0.21 -8.72 -1.36
C LEU A 54 1.18 -7.53 -1.45
N ASN A 55 2.40 -7.69 -0.94
CA ASN A 55 3.46 -6.69 -1.05
C ASN A 55 3.92 -6.48 -2.50
N THR A 56 3.89 -7.51 -3.36
CA THR A 56 4.21 -7.34 -4.79
C THR A 56 3.09 -6.62 -5.55
N LEU A 57 1.83 -6.78 -5.13
CA LEU A 57 0.69 -6.05 -5.72
C LEU A 57 0.69 -4.56 -5.37
N GLN A 58 1.29 -4.17 -4.25
CA GLN A 58 1.44 -2.77 -3.83
C GLN A 58 2.75 -2.13 -4.30
N ALA A 59 3.29 -2.56 -5.44
CA ALA A 59 4.45 -1.92 -6.06
C ALA A 59 4.16 -0.42 -6.28
N ARG A 60 4.82 0.44 -5.50
CA ARG A 60 4.71 1.89 -5.69
C ARG A 60 5.57 2.27 -6.89
N SER A 61 4.93 2.72 -7.97
CA SER A 61 5.61 3.28 -9.15
C SER A 61 6.30 4.62 -8.90
N LYS A 62 6.16 5.18 -7.69
CA LYS A 62 6.84 6.42 -7.30
C LYS A 62 8.35 6.19 -7.43
N TRP A 63 9.00 7.04 -8.22
CA TRP A 63 10.45 7.02 -8.50
C TRP A 63 10.95 5.90 -9.43
N MET A 64 10.07 5.10 -10.06
CA MET A 64 10.51 4.04 -10.99
C MET A 64 10.75 4.55 -12.42
N ALA A 65 10.19 5.69 -12.79
CA ALA A 65 10.41 6.33 -14.08
C ALA A 65 11.16 7.64 -13.89
N GLU A 66 12.11 7.90 -14.78
CA GLU A 66 12.72 9.22 -14.90
C GLU A 66 11.63 10.20 -15.31
N LYS A 67 11.46 11.26 -14.52
CA LYS A 67 10.48 12.32 -14.79
C LYS A 67 11.20 13.44 -15.53
N ASP A 68 10.49 14.07 -16.45
CA ASP A 68 10.97 15.28 -17.10
C ASP A 68 11.35 16.35 -16.07
N ASP A 69 12.43 17.06 -16.36
CA ASP A 69 12.90 18.16 -15.54
C ASP A 69 11.87 19.31 -15.51
N LEU A 70 11.92 20.11 -14.45
CA LEU A 70 11.00 21.23 -14.25
C LEU A 70 11.29 22.36 -15.24
N ILE A 71 10.22 23.00 -15.74
CA ILE A 71 10.32 24.04 -16.77
C ILE A 71 9.91 25.39 -16.18
N ILE A 72 10.60 26.46 -16.59
CA ILE A 72 10.23 27.84 -16.27
C ILE A 72 8.80 28.11 -16.76
N GLY A 73 7.99 28.71 -15.88
CA GLY A 73 6.60 29.04 -16.12
C GLY A 73 5.61 27.93 -15.77
N GLN A 74 6.07 26.73 -15.37
CA GLN A 74 5.22 25.62 -14.95
C GLN A 74 4.57 25.91 -13.57
N MET A 75 3.30 25.53 -13.44
CA MET A 75 2.58 25.59 -12.16
C MET A 75 2.88 24.36 -11.31
N VAL A 76 3.19 24.58 -10.03
CA VAL A 76 3.55 23.53 -9.08
C VAL A 76 2.83 23.72 -7.75
N LEU A 77 2.67 22.62 -7.00
CA LEU A 77 2.19 22.65 -5.62
C LEU A 77 3.37 22.89 -4.68
N ILE A 78 3.25 23.88 -3.81
CA ILE A 78 4.23 24.19 -2.77
C ILE A 78 3.83 23.41 -1.51
N LYS A 79 4.71 22.53 -1.05
CA LYS A 79 4.57 21.83 0.22
C LYS A 79 5.12 22.72 1.33
N ASP A 80 4.23 23.24 2.17
CA ASP A 80 4.57 23.93 3.41
C ASP A 80 3.93 23.17 4.58
N ASP A 81 4.76 22.82 5.57
CA ASP A 81 4.35 22.01 6.72
C ASP A 81 3.51 22.80 7.73
N PHE A 82 3.47 24.14 7.62
CA PHE A 82 2.66 25.02 8.46
C PHE A 82 1.28 25.35 7.88
N LEU A 83 0.96 24.82 6.69
CA LEU A 83 -0.34 25.03 6.06
C LEU A 83 -1.46 24.28 6.80
N PRO A 84 -2.65 24.90 6.97
CA PRO A 84 -3.84 24.19 7.42
C PRO A 84 -4.19 22.99 6.53
N ILE A 85 -4.77 21.94 7.14
CA ILE A 85 -5.27 20.77 6.42
C ILE A 85 -6.23 21.22 5.31
N ASN A 86 -6.12 20.61 4.12
CA ASN A 86 -6.88 20.94 2.90
C ASN A 86 -6.55 22.27 2.23
N THR A 87 -5.44 22.92 2.57
CA THR A 87 -4.94 24.07 1.80
C THR A 87 -3.76 23.68 0.93
N TRP A 88 -3.76 24.15 -0.31
CA TRP A 88 -2.76 23.83 -1.32
C TRP A 88 -2.22 25.13 -1.90
N LEU A 89 -0.97 25.46 -1.58
CA LEU A 89 -0.30 26.60 -2.20
C LEU A 89 0.13 26.23 -3.62
N LEU A 90 -0.16 27.12 -4.55
CA LEU A 90 0.29 27.01 -5.93
C LEU A 90 1.39 28.05 -6.18
N GLY A 91 2.48 27.60 -6.78
CA GLY A 91 3.58 28.44 -7.23
C GLY A 91 3.77 28.32 -8.73
N ARG A 92 4.37 29.35 -9.33
CA ARG A 92 4.85 29.30 -10.71
C ARG A 92 6.36 29.40 -10.68
N ILE A 93 7.03 28.49 -11.39
CA ILE A 93 8.48 28.50 -11.50
C ILE A 93 8.90 29.73 -12.33
N LEU A 94 9.77 30.55 -11.79
CA LEU A 94 10.37 31.70 -12.47
C LEU A 94 11.80 31.38 -12.92
N GLU A 95 12.55 30.67 -12.09
CA GLU A 95 13.94 30.30 -12.36
C GLU A 95 14.24 28.86 -11.93
N VAL A 96 15.21 28.24 -12.60
CA VAL A 96 15.59 26.84 -12.40
C VAL A 96 17.11 26.75 -12.25
N TYR A 97 17.57 25.99 -11.27
CA TYR A 97 18.98 25.77 -10.98
C TYR A 97 19.32 24.27 -11.04
N TYR A 98 20.30 23.94 -11.89
CA TYR A 98 20.76 22.57 -12.13
C TYR A 98 21.86 22.15 -11.16
N GLY A 99 21.85 20.87 -10.77
CA GLY A 99 22.94 20.22 -10.03
C GLY A 99 24.10 19.82 -10.94
N SER A 100 25.17 19.28 -10.34
CA SER A 100 26.33 18.76 -11.07
C SER A 100 26.01 17.56 -11.98
N ASP A 101 24.88 16.91 -11.76
CA ASP A 101 24.32 15.81 -12.55
C ASP A 101 23.41 16.28 -13.69
N GLY A 102 23.26 17.59 -13.88
CA GLY A 102 22.42 18.17 -14.93
C GLY A 102 20.92 18.09 -14.65
N LYS A 103 20.51 17.74 -13.42
CA LYS A 103 19.09 17.69 -13.01
C LYS A 103 18.68 18.92 -12.20
N VAL A 104 17.40 19.28 -12.29
CA VAL A 104 16.87 20.43 -11.51
C VAL A 104 16.82 20.08 -10.03
N ARG A 105 17.51 20.88 -9.19
CA ARG A 105 17.55 20.69 -7.73
C ARG A 105 16.85 21.81 -6.98
N VAL A 106 16.90 23.03 -7.50
CA VAL A 106 16.32 24.23 -6.86
C VAL A 106 15.56 25.03 -7.91
N VAL A 107 14.42 25.58 -7.51
CA VAL A 107 13.58 26.47 -8.32
C VAL A 107 13.20 27.69 -7.48
N LYS A 108 12.97 28.81 -8.15
CA LYS A 108 12.51 30.06 -7.55
C LYS A 108 11.22 30.51 -8.23
#